data_AF-U2HT95-F1
#
_entry.id   AF-U2HT95-F1
#
_cell.length_a   1.000
_cell.length_b   1.000
_cell.length_c   1.000
_cell.angle_alpha   90.00
_cell.angle_beta   90.00
_cell.angle_gamma   90.00
#
_symmetry.space_group_name_H-M   'P 1'
#
loop_
_entity.id
_entity.type
_entity.pdbx_description
1 polymer ?
#
loop_
_entity_poly.entity_id
_entity_poly.type
_entity_poly.pdbx_seq_one_letter_code
_entity_poly.pdbx_strand_id
1 'polypeptide(L)'
;MAVMSLLSCRKIDLESFVPEIPLLTIHEDIINVSNEGITAEIEIESNLPWRMTSDASWITVVEGNGLKTGKAKITISKNTIQEERSAILTVYIDNNTQRSIQVIQAAGAPLPNVFKHYYVKAAGSETNDGLSWENASSLHKALSSAAEGDIIHIAAGTYVPTLPLTGGAIEDVAFEINKNVTLIGGYPADAVEGDISQPEIHKTLLSGNNQAYHVVVVHAERIEGVQVLLSGLTIANGKATGTGSVNAGGTNVSRNYAGGLYVAKSLVEVENCSISSNNATNAGAVFIAGNAQLSIKNSTVSGNSATGNAGSIWNSDGTLYLYNSDVSNNTATGIAAGLYAINTTKQVYNYVYNTTIANNQSGMRCAVFARQNAIFYLVNSTVYGNTSNTGASGLVTHASGSEINVINSTIANNTSTSGEGNALNILATGGSIRLHNSIAIHNGSNASIAASSEIKYQASIFDQVLYDEDGHQTTLVDDTNNLLKSFDSYGALGYTAPLSNTNTSAHIHGLTNLQLEVLFNNLSLDMSYYLIDQNNKSRTNRKAMGAAIE
;
A
#
# COMPACT_ATOMS: atom_id res chain seq x y z
N MET A 1 -48.93 29.92 -101.67
CA MET A 1 -49.93 30.42 -100.70
C MET A 1 -49.87 29.50 -99.50
N ALA A 2 -49.25 29.94 -98.40
CA ALA A 2 -49.20 29.19 -97.15
C ALA A 2 -49.50 30.20 -96.04
N VAL A 3 -50.57 29.91 -95.30
CA VAL A 3 -51.22 30.81 -94.35
C VAL A 3 -50.55 30.67 -92.98
N MET A 4 -50.40 31.82 -92.35
CA MET A 4 -49.86 32.13 -91.02
C MET A 4 -50.62 31.40 -89.89
N SER A 5 -49.89 30.83 -88.92
CA SER A 5 -50.44 30.47 -87.60
C SER A 5 -49.57 31.06 -86.48
N LEU A 6 -50.14 32.02 -85.76
CA LEU A 6 -49.61 32.57 -84.51
C LEU A 6 -49.94 31.63 -83.34
N LEU A 7 -48.95 31.26 -82.53
CA LEU A 7 -49.16 30.80 -81.16
C LEU A 7 -48.20 31.55 -80.22
N SER A 8 -48.85 32.12 -79.21
CA SER A 8 -48.40 33.16 -78.30
C SER A 8 -47.35 32.70 -77.28
N CYS A 9 -46.42 33.61 -76.94
CA CYS A 9 -45.56 33.51 -75.76
C CYS A 9 -46.41 33.59 -74.48
N ARG A 10 -46.44 32.52 -73.69
CA ARG A 10 -47.06 32.53 -72.36
C ARG A 10 -46.10 33.20 -71.38
N LYS A 11 -46.50 34.37 -70.88
CA LYS A 11 -45.86 35.09 -69.77
C LYS A 11 -45.96 34.21 -68.53
N ILE A 12 -44.84 33.72 -68.00
CA ILE A 12 -44.81 33.15 -66.65
C ILE A 12 -44.87 34.35 -65.70
N ASP A 13 -45.93 34.40 -64.93
CA ASP A 13 -46.14 35.36 -63.86
C ASP A 13 -45.16 35.01 -62.74
N LEU A 14 -44.12 35.83 -62.56
CA LEU A 14 -43.36 35.84 -61.31
C LEU A 14 -44.27 36.57 -60.33
N GLU A 15 -45.14 35.83 -59.65
CA GLU A 15 -45.85 36.35 -58.49
C GLU A 15 -44.84 37.09 -57.63
N SER A 16 -45.12 38.37 -57.39
CA SER A 16 -44.28 39.26 -56.60
C SER A 16 -44.15 38.68 -55.20
N PHE A 17 -43.02 38.03 -54.91
CA PHE A 17 -42.65 37.68 -53.55
C PHE A 17 -42.45 38.99 -52.78
N VAL A 18 -43.40 39.31 -51.91
CA VAL A 18 -43.19 40.32 -50.87
C VAL A 18 -42.59 39.57 -49.69
N PRO A 19 -41.30 39.76 -49.36
CA PRO A 19 -40.69 39.04 -48.25
C PRO A 19 -41.42 39.40 -46.96
N GLU A 20 -41.96 38.40 -46.27
CA GLU A 20 -42.44 38.59 -44.91
C GLU A 20 -41.26 38.97 -44.00
N ILE A 21 -41.52 39.74 -42.94
CA ILE A 21 -40.49 40.02 -41.92
C ILE A 21 -40.06 38.66 -41.33
N PRO A 22 -38.76 38.28 -41.39
CA PRO A 22 -38.31 36.97 -40.94
C PRO A 22 -38.59 36.74 -39.45
N LEU A 23 -39.31 35.66 -39.15
CA LEU A 23 -39.54 35.16 -37.79
C LEU A 23 -38.94 33.76 -37.69
N LEU A 24 -38.06 33.59 -36.70
CA LEU A 24 -37.41 32.32 -36.38
C LEU A 24 -37.35 32.15 -34.87
N THR A 25 -37.99 31.10 -34.37
CA THR A 25 -38.02 30.74 -32.96
C THR A 25 -37.58 29.29 -32.79
N ILE A 26 -36.77 29.07 -31.75
CA ILE A 26 -36.35 27.76 -31.24
C ILE A 26 -36.88 27.63 -29.82
N HIS A 27 -37.23 26.41 -29.41
CA HIS A 27 -37.80 26.15 -28.08
C HIS A 27 -36.76 25.80 -27.02
N GLU A 28 -35.55 25.42 -27.44
CA GLU A 28 -34.45 25.03 -26.56
C GLU A 28 -33.14 25.69 -27.00
N ASP A 29 -32.53 26.47 -26.11
CA ASP A 29 -31.21 27.08 -26.34
C ASP A 29 -30.07 26.13 -25.98
N ILE A 30 -30.35 25.09 -25.16
CA ILE A 30 -29.36 24.10 -24.68
C ILE A 30 -29.98 22.70 -24.72
N ILE A 31 -29.25 21.77 -25.35
CA ILE A 31 -29.58 20.34 -25.38
C ILE A 31 -28.47 19.58 -24.64
N ASN A 32 -28.83 18.90 -23.55
CA ASN A 32 -27.92 18.04 -22.80
C ASN A 32 -28.15 16.58 -23.19
N VAL A 33 -27.09 15.88 -23.60
CA VAL A 33 -27.15 14.47 -23.98
C VAL A 33 -26.13 13.61 -23.23
N SER A 34 -26.49 12.34 -23.03
CA SER A 34 -25.55 11.35 -22.52
C SER A 34 -24.37 11.14 -23.45
N ASN A 35 -23.34 10.44 -22.97
CA ASN A 35 -22.18 10.10 -23.78
C ASN A 35 -22.48 9.12 -24.94
N GLU A 36 -23.64 8.46 -24.95
CA GLU A 36 -24.06 7.59 -26.05
C GLU A 36 -24.49 8.36 -27.30
N GLY A 37 -24.41 7.69 -28.45
CA GLY A 37 -24.92 8.24 -29.70
C GLY A 37 -26.45 8.30 -29.70
N ILE A 38 -27.01 9.40 -30.20
CA ILE A 38 -28.47 9.63 -30.20
C ILE A 38 -28.92 10.36 -31.46
N THR A 39 -30.14 10.10 -31.90
CA THR A 39 -30.84 10.91 -32.89
C THR A 39 -31.90 11.74 -32.19
N ALA A 40 -31.90 13.05 -32.45
CA ALA A 40 -32.83 14.01 -31.85
C ALA A 40 -33.60 14.79 -32.93
N GLU A 41 -34.83 15.15 -32.63
CA GLU A 41 -35.65 16.07 -33.43
C GLU A 41 -35.77 17.40 -32.70
N ILE A 42 -35.59 18.50 -33.41
CA ILE A 42 -35.68 19.87 -32.89
C ILE A 42 -36.81 20.59 -33.61
N GLU A 43 -37.78 21.11 -32.87
CA GLU A 43 -38.88 21.89 -33.44
C GLU A 43 -38.42 23.32 -33.76
N ILE A 44 -38.61 23.72 -35.01
CA ILE A 44 -38.26 25.04 -35.54
C ILE A 44 -39.53 25.73 -36.00
N GLU A 45 -39.83 26.89 -35.43
CA GLU A 45 -40.92 27.73 -35.88
C GLU A 45 -40.40 28.82 -36.81
N SER A 46 -40.93 28.85 -38.04
CA SER A 46 -40.55 29.87 -39.01
C SER A 46 -41.65 30.16 -40.02
N ASN A 47 -41.77 31.43 -40.38
CA ASN A 47 -42.63 31.89 -41.47
C ASN A 47 -41.98 31.81 -42.86
N LEU A 48 -40.65 31.60 -42.92
CA LEU A 48 -39.86 31.51 -44.15
C LEU A 48 -39.03 30.22 -44.19
N PRO A 49 -38.46 29.87 -45.36
CA PRO A 49 -37.56 28.73 -45.44
C PRO A 49 -36.33 28.91 -44.54
N TRP A 50 -36.00 27.88 -43.77
CA TRP A 50 -34.88 27.88 -42.84
C TRP A 50 -33.91 26.74 -43.14
N ARG A 51 -32.68 26.90 -42.64
CA ARG A 51 -31.62 25.90 -42.70
C ARG A 51 -30.95 25.75 -41.34
N MET A 52 -30.31 24.60 -41.12
CA MET A 52 -29.55 24.27 -39.92
C MET A 52 -28.17 23.75 -40.30
N THR A 53 -27.15 24.22 -39.60
CA THR A 53 -25.78 23.72 -39.68
C THR A 53 -25.23 23.41 -38.29
N SER A 54 -24.18 22.59 -38.22
CA SER A 54 -23.39 22.38 -37.00
C SER A 54 -21.95 22.79 -37.24
N ASP A 55 -21.28 23.31 -36.21
CA ASP A 55 -19.84 23.58 -36.20
C ASP A 55 -18.98 22.35 -35.89
N ALA A 56 -19.60 21.23 -35.49
CA ALA A 56 -18.92 20.05 -35.01
C ALA A 56 -19.11 18.84 -35.93
N SER A 57 -18.01 18.16 -36.25
CA SER A 57 -18.02 16.96 -37.10
C SER A 57 -18.71 15.74 -36.46
N TRP A 58 -18.91 15.75 -35.14
CA TRP A 58 -19.58 14.69 -34.40
C TRP A 58 -21.11 14.85 -34.34
N ILE A 59 -21.66 15.96 -34.84
CA ILE A 59 -23.10 16.13 -35.08
C ILE A 59 -23.36 16.17 -36.59
N THR A 60 -24.18 15.24 -37.06
CA THR A 60 -24.67 15.23 -38.44
C THR A 60 -26.08 15.79 -38.49
N VAL A 61 -26.28 16.88 -39.24
CA VAL A 61 -27.62 17.39 -39.54
C VAL A 61 -28.20 16.56 -40.68
N VAL A 62 -29.13 15.66 -40.35
CA VAL A 62 -29.75 14.71 -41.28
C VAL A 62 -30.86 15.39 -42.07
N GLU A 63 -31.72 16.13 -41.37
CA GLU A 63 -32.77 16.96 -41.95
C GLU A 63 -32.61 18.36 -41.39
N GLY A 64 -31.97 19.24 -42.17
CA GLY A 64 -31.57 20.56 -41.71
C GLY A 64 -32.23 21.69 -42.47
N ASN A 65 -33.40 21.49 -43.05
CA ASN A 65 -34.11 22.56 -43.75
C ASN A 65 -35.63 22.32 -43.75
N GLY A 66 -36.38 23.42 -43.83
CA GLY A 66 -37.83 23.39 -43.97
C GLY A 66 -38.32 24.65 -44.68
N LEU A 67 -39.49 24.58 -45.33
CA LEU A 67 -40.08 25.72 -46.05
C LEU A 67 -40.85 26.68 -45.13
N LYS A 68 -41.27 26.19 -43.95
CA LYS A 68 -41.98 26.88 -42.85
C LYS A 68 -41.66 26.14 -41.54
N THR A 69 -42.44 26.38 -40.49
CA THR A 69 -42.41 25.58 -39.24
C THR A 69 -42.33 24.09 -39.52
N GLY A 70 -41.38 23.41 -38.86
CA GLY A 70 -41.09 22.01 -39.08
C GLY A 70 -40.09 21.48 -38.05
N LYS A 71 -39.59 20.27 -38.30
CA LYS A 71 -38.61 19.61 -37.43
C LYS A 71 -37.28 19.45 -38.14
N ALA A 72 -36.20 19.77 -37.44
CA ALA A 72 -34.85 19.39 -37.84
C ALA A 72 -34.48 18.06 -37.21
N LYS A 73 -33.77 17.19 -37.93
CA LYS A 73 -33.28 15.91 -37.42
C LYS A 73 -31.76 15.91 -37.38
N ILE A 74 -31.19 15.64 -36.21
CA ILE A 74 -29.74 15.54 -36.01
C ILE A 74 -29.37 14.17 -35.48
N THR A 75 -28.16 13.71 -35.81
CA THR A 75 -27.54 12.54 -35.19
C THR A 75 -26.24 12.96 -34.51
N ILE A 76 -26.16 12.69 -33.21
CA ILE A 76 -25.02 12.96 -32.36
C ILE A 76 -24.25 11.65 -32.20
N SER A 77 -22.97 11.65 -32.57
CA SER A 77 -22.11 10.48 -32.40
C SER A 77 -21.78 10.25 -30.92
N LYS A 78 -21.49 9.00 -30.54
CA LYS A 78 -21.00 8.66 -29.20
C LYS A 78 -19.77 9.50 -28.84
N ASN A 79 -19.68 9.97 -27.60
CA ASN A 79 -18.46 10.56 -27.06
C ASN A 79 -17.53 9.45 -26.55
N THR A 80 -16.37 9.30 -27.17
CA THR A 80 -15.38 8.27 -26.84
C THR A 80 -14.18 8.82 -26.07
N ILE A 81 -14.12 10.13 -25.85
CA ILE A 81 -13.06 10.79 -25.07
C ILE A 81 -13.55 11.07 -23.65
N GLN A 82 -12.63 11.12 -22.69
CA GLN A 82 -12.94 11.29 -21.26
C GLN A 82 -13.23 12.73 -20.83
N GLU A 83 -13.54 13.59 -21.79
CA GLU A 83 -13.86 15.00 -21.56
C GLU A 83 -15.26 15.29 -22.11
N GLU A 84 -15.99 16.15 -21.40
CA GLU A 84 -17.22 16.73 -21.92
C GLU A 84 -16.90 17.53 -23.19
N ARG A 85 -17.81 17.48 -24.17
CA ARG A 85 -17.66 18.26 -25.41
C ARG A 85 -18.94 19.02 -25.72
N SER A 86 -18.77 20.18 -26.33
CA SER A 86 -19.87 21.05 -26.74
C SER A 86 -19.79 21.44 -28.21
N ALA A 87 -20.95 21.67 -28.83
CA ALA A 87 -21.09 22.15 -30.21
C ALA A 87 -22.22 23.18 -30.31
N ILE A 88 -22.22 23.95 -31.40
CA ILE A 88 -23.27 24.91 -31.72
C ILE A 88 -24.00 24.45 -32.99
N LEU A 89 -25.32 24.38 -32.89
CA LEU A 89 -26.21 24.29 -34.04
C LEU A 89 -26.72 25.69 -34.38
N THR A 90 -26.55 26.10 -35.63
CA THR A 90 -27.04 27.40 -36.13
C THR A 90 -28.23 27.17 -37.03
N VAL A 91 -29.39 27.70 -36.64
CA VAL A 91 -30.61 27.73 -37.46
C VAL A 91 -30.76 29.13 -38.04
N TYR A 92 -30.99 29.25 -39.35
CA TYR A 92 -31.03 30.55 -40.01
C TYR A 92 -31.99 30.59 -41.21
N ILE A 93 -32.57 31.77 -41.44
CA ILE A 93 -33.28 32.13 -42.68
C ILE A 93 -32.32 32.89 -43.60
N ASP A 94 -31.63 33.88 -43.03
CA ASP A 94 -30.60 34.69 -43.66
C ASP A 94 -29.50 35.04 -42.64
N ASN A 95 -28.46 35.77 -43.08
CA ASN A 95 -27.33 36.14 -42.22
C ASN A 95 -27.71 37.04 -41.02
N ASN A 96 -28.86 37.72 -41.08
CA ASN A 96 -29.33 38.63 -40.04
C ASN A 96 -30.36 37.96 -39.12
N THR A 97 -30.93 36.82 -39.53
CA THR A 97 -31.97 36.08 -38.81
C THR A 97 -31.52 34.65 -38.56
N GLN A 98 -30.80 34.49 -37.45
CA GLN A 98 -30.29 33.20 -36.98
C GLN A 98 -30.51 33.00 -35.47
N ARG A 99 -30.51 31.74 -35.04
CA ARG A 99 -30.57 31.29 -33.65
C ARG A 99 -29.54 30.18 -33.44
N SER A 100 -29.00 30.09 -32.22
CA SER A 100 -27.97 29.11 -31.86
C SER A 100 -28.51 28.19 -30.77
N ILE A 101 -28.24 26.90 -30.90
CA ILE A 101 -28.54 25.89 -29.88
C ILE A 101 -27.22 25.25 -29.46
N GLN A 102 -26.92 25.29 -28.16
CA GLN A 102 -25.74 24.64 -27.61
C GLN A 102 -26.04 23.17 -27.32
N VAL A 103 -25.26 22.26 -27.88
CA VAL A 103 -25.35 20.83 -27.55
C VAL A 103 -24.19 20.48 -26.63
N ILE A 104 -24.48 20.03 -25.42
CA ILE A 104 -23.50 19.56 -24.43
C ILE A 104 -23.62 18.04 -24.31
N GLN A 105 -22.53 17.34 -24.60
CA GLN A 105 -22.47 15.88 -24.50
C GLN A 105 -21.50 15.48 -23.39
N ALA A 106 -22.00 14.71 -22.42
CA ALA A 106 -21.22 14.20 -21.30
C ALA A 106 -19.97 13.42 -21.75
N ALA A 107 -18.96 13.37 -20.89
CA ALA A 107 -17.72 12.63 -21.12
C ALA A 107 -17.98 11.13 -21.41
N GLY A 108 -17.19 10.56 -22.31
CA GLY A 108 -17.17 9.13 -22.59
C GLY A 108 -16.94 8.31 -21.32
N ALA A 109 -17.60 7.17 -21.21
CA ALA A 109 -17.39 6.26 -20.08
C ALA A 109 -15.91 5.86 -20.04
N PRO A 110 -15.28 5.78 -18.84
CA PRO A 110 -13.96 5.20 -18.73
C PRO A 110 -13.99 3.78 -19.31
N LEU A 111 -12.96 3.40 -20.05
CA LEU A 111 -12.82 2.01 -20.50
C LEU A 111 -12.96 1.10 -19.27
N PRO A 112 -13.72 -0.01 -19.35
CA PRO A 112 -13.70 -0.99 -18.27
C PRO A 112 -12.25 -1.43 -18.10
N ASN A 113 -11.69 -1.16 -16.92
CA ASN A 113 -10.34 -1.54 -16.58
C ASN A 113 -10.34 -3.06 -16.32
N VAL A 114 -10.26 -3.85 -17.39
CA VAL A 114 -10.03 -5.29 -17.27
C VAL A 114 -8.53 -5.44 -17.04
N PHE A 115 -8.13 -5.48 -15.78
CA PHE A 115 -6.76 -5.83 -15.41
C PHE A 115 -6.39 -7.13 -16.12
N LYS A 116 -5.24 -7.14 -16.79
CA LYS A 116 -4.76 -8.35 -17.47
C LYS A 116 -4.18 -9.30 -16.44
N HIS A 117 -4.36 -10.59 -16.72
CA HIS A 117 -3.77 -11.67 -15.97
C HIS A 117 -2.59 -12.24 -16.76
N TYR A 118 -1.41 -12.19 -16.17
CA TYR A 118 -0.20 -12.83 -16.68
C TYR A 118 0.11 -14.08 -15.86
N TYR A 119 0.65 -15.11 -16.51
CA TYR A 119 0.92 -16.42 -15.94
C TYR A 119 2.40 -16.76 -16.15
N VAL A 120 3.07 -17.11 -15.07
CA VAL A 120 4.53 -17.22 -15.02
C VAL A 120 4.94 -18.59 -14.47
N LYS A 121 5.83 -19.29 -15.18
CA LYS A 121 6.46 -20.55 -14.74
C LYS A 121 7.98 -20.38 -14.68
N ALA A 122 8.66 -21.15 -13.82
CA ALA A 122 10.12 -21.09 -13.71
C ALA A 122 10.83 -21.46 -15.02
N ALA A 123 10.20 -22.35 -15.81
CA ALA A 123 10.63 -22.69 -17.17
C ALA A 123 9.89 -21.89 -18.26
N GLY A 124 9.21 -20.79 -17.89
CA GLY A 124 8.49 -19.93 -18.82
C GLY A 124 9.43 -19.21 -19.79
N SER A 125 8.93 -18.92 -21.00
CA SER A 125 9.73 -18.35 -22.09
C SER A 125 9.55 -16.84 -22.21
N GLU A 126 10.63 -16.12 -22.55
CA GLU A 126 10.59 -14.69 -22.91
C GLU A 126 9.77 -14.42 -24.19
N THR A 127 9.54 -15.43 -25.03
CA THR A 127 8.78 -15.33 -26.28
C THR A 127 7.28 -15.54 -26.10
N ASN A 128 6.86 -16.09 -24.97
CA ASN A 128 5.44 -16.35 -24.71
C ASN A 128 4.75 -15.05 -24.27
N ASP A 129 3.46 -14.91 -24.58
CA ASP A 129 2.68 -13.74 -24.20
C ASP A 129 2.37 -13.70 -22.69
N GLY A 130 2.40 -14.86 -22.02
CA GLY A 130 2.08 -14.99 -20.61
C GLY A 130 0.59 -14.88 -20.33
N LEU A 131 -0.31 -14.97 -21.32
CA LEU A 131 -1.75 -14.76 -21.11
C LEU A 131 -2.52 -16.04 -20.76
N SER A 132 -1.82 -17.16 -20.62
CA SER A 132 -2.36 -18.41 -20.09
C SER A 132 -1.25 -19.26 -19.45
N TRP A 133 -1.61 -20.25 -18.64
CA TRP A 133 -0.65 -21.20 -18.08
C TRP A 133 0.08 -22.08 -19.13
N GLU A 134 -0.55 -22.33 -20.28
CA GLU A 134 0.05 -23.07 -21.41
C GLU A 134 1.15 -22.22 -22.07
N ASN A 135 0.88 -20.93 -22.26
CA ASN A 135 1.82 -19.95 -22.81
C ASN A 135 2.45 -19.11 -21.68
N ALA A 136 2.84 -19.74 -20.57
CA ALA A 136 3.42 -19.02 -19.45
C ALA A 136 4.77 -18.38 -19.83
N SER A 137 4.97 -17.14 -19.40
CA SER A 137 6.19 -16.38 -19.66
C SER A 137 7.16 -16.43 -18.47
N SER A 138 8.33 -15.80 -18.60
CA SER A 138 9.20 -15.54 -17.46
C SER A 138 8.64 -14.42 -16.58
N LEU A 139 9.15 -14.29 -15.36
CA LEU A 139 8.76 -13.18 -14.47
C LEU A 139 9.19 -11.81 -15.02
N HIS A 140 10.37 -11.73 -15.66
CA HIS A 140 10.84 -10.49 -16.29
C HIS A 140 9.92 -10.06 -17.44
N LYS A 141 9.53 -11.01 -18.29
CA LYS A 141 8.61 -10.73 -19.38
C LYS A 141 7.27 -10.21 -18.87
N ALA A 142 6.68 -10.86 -17.87
CA ALA A 142 5.43 -10.43 -17.26
C ALA A 142 5.54 -9.02 -16.65
N LEU A 143 6.56 -8.76 -15.83
CA LEU A 143 6.80 -7.45 -15.21
C LEU A 143 6.96 -6.33 -16.25
N SER A 144 7.70 -6.59 -17.34
CA SER A 144 7.89 -5.61 -18.42
C SER A 144 6.65 -5.38 -19.29
N SER A 145 5.71 -6.33 -19.31
CA SER A 145 4.51 -6.27 -20.17
C SER A 145 3.27 -5.75 -19.41
N ALA A 146 3.28 -5.85 -18.08
CA ALA A 146 2.19 -5.41 -17.23
C ALA A 146 2.02 -3.88 -17.22
N ALA A 147 0.76 -3.46 -17.14
CA ALA A 147 0.34 -2.08 -16.89
C ALA A 147 -0.11 -1.91 -15.43
N GLU A 148 -0.44 -0.68 -15.04
CA GLU A 148 -0.95 -0.37 -13.69
C GLU A 148 -2.21 -1.20 -13.39
N GLY A 149 -2.19 -1.94 -12.28
CA GLY A 149 -3.27 -2.78 -11.79
C GLY A 149 -3.31 -4.22 -12.33
N ASP A 150 -2.47 -4.57 -13.31
CA ASP A 150 -2.40 -5.94 -13.82
C ASP A 150 -1.96 -6.95 -12.74
N ILE A 151 -2.36 -8.22 -12.95
CA ILE A 151 -2.14 -9.33 -12.02
C ILE A 151 -1.18 -10.35 -12.65
N ILE A 152 -0.20 -10.81 -11.89
CA ILE A 152 0.82 -11.78 -12.30
C ILE A 152 0.72 -13.00 -11.36
N HIS A 153 0.27 -14.12 -11.92
CA HIS A 153 0.19 -15.42 -11.26
C HIS A 153 1.48 -16.19 -11.47
N ILE A 154 2.06 -16.70 -10.38
CA ILE A 154 3.39 -17.30 -10.39
C ILE A 154 3.31 -18.73 -9.85
N ALA A 155 3.66 -19.68 -10.69
CA ALA A 155 3.78 -21.10 -10.34
C ALA A 155 4.90 -21.35 -9.31
N ALA A 156 4.79 -22.45 -8.61
CA ALA A 156 5.84 -22.92 -7.72
C ALA A 156 7.13 -23.16 -8.51
N GLY A 157 8.24 -22.76 -7.90
CA GLY A 157 9.53 -22.78 -8.57
C GLY A 157 10.51 -21.79 -7.94
N THR A 158 11.73 -21.79 -8.46
CA THR A 158 12.77 -20.82 -8.10
C THR A 158 13.00 -19.89 -9.26
N TYR A 159 12.86 -18.59 -9.00
CA TYR A 159 13.01 -17.51 -9.96
C TYR A 159 14.21 -16.67 -9.54
N VAL A 160 15.21 -16.59 -10.42
CA VAL A 160 16.44 -15.81 -10.19
C VAL A 160 16.43 -14.61 -11.14
N PRO A 161 16.67 -13.38 -10.66
CA PRO A 161 16.69 -12.23 -11.54
C PRO A 161 17.93 -12.27 -12.45
N THR A 162 17.71 -12.01 -13.74
CA THR A 162 18.76 -12.02 -14.77
C THR A 162 18.96 -10.67 -15.46
N LEU A 163 18.04 -9.72 -15.25
CA LEU A 163 18.12 -8.38 -15.82
C LEU A 163 18.54 -7.36 -14.75
N PRO A 164 19.45 -6.42 -15.10
CA PRO A 164 19.81 -5.34 -14.20
C PRO A 164 18.64 -4.38 -14.02
N LEU A 165 18.60 -3.71 -12.86
CA LEU A 165 17.77 -2.55 -12.64
C LEU A 165 17.95 -1.53 -13.77
N THR A 166 16.90 -0.79 -14.09
CA THR A 166 16.95 0.34 -15.02
C THR A 166 18.10 1.28 -14.63
N GLY A 167 19.01 1.56 -15.57
CA GLY A 167 20.19 2.40 -15.34
C GLY A 167 21.34 1.74 -14.54
N GLY A 168 21.21 0.44 -14.22
CA GLY A 168 22.19 -0.35 -13.47
C GLY A 168 23.26 -1.02 -14.30
N ALA A 169 24.30 -1.48 -13.61
CA ALA A 169 25.34 -2.34 -14.15
C ALA A 169 24.90 -3.81 -14.13
N ILE A 170 25.69 -4.71 -14.72
CA ILE A 170 25.37 -6.14 -14.83
C ILE A 170 25.22 -6.85 -13.47
N GLU A 171 25.77 -6.28 -12.40
CA GLU A 171 25.68 -6.77 -11.03
C GLU A 171 24.42 -6.28 -10.31
N ASP A 172 23.76 -5.24 -10.83
CA ASP A 172 22.53 -4.66 -10.27
C ASP A 172 21.28 -5.47 -10.66
N VAL A 173 21.40 -6.79 -10.79
CA VAL A 173 20.28 -7.67 -11.15
C VAL A 173 19.26 -7.76 -10.01
N ALA A 174 17.98 -7.59 -10.34
CA ALA A 174 16.85 -7.67 -9.41
C ALA A 174 15.54 -7.88 -10.18
N PHE A 175 14.47 -8.26 -9.48
CA PHE A 175 13.11 -8.09 -10.00
C PHE A 175 12.66 -6.65 -9.75
N GLU A 176 12.71 -5.83 -10.79
CA GLU A 176 12.30 -4.42 -10.74
C GLU A 176 10.78 -4.31 -10.90
N ILE A 177 10.11 -3.71 -9.92
CA ILE A 177 8.67 -3.41 -9.95
C ILE A 177 8.51 -1.89 -9.97
N ASN A 178 8.24 -1.35 -11.16
CA ASN A 178 8.01 0.07 -11.41
C ASN A 178 6.56 0.38 -11.84
N LYS A 179 5.67 -0.60 -11.70
CA LYS A 179 4.22 -0.54 -11.94
C LYS A 179 3.46 -1.04 -10.72
N ASN A 180 2.28 -0.50 -10.46
CA ASN A 180 1.39 -0.92 -9.38
C ASN A 180 0.68 -2.23 -9.74
N VAL A 181 1.41 -3.34 -9.68
CA VAL A 181 0.94 -4.68 -10.08
C VAL A 181 0.74 -5.60 -8.89
N THR A 182 -0.11 -6.61 -9.07
CA THR A 182 -0.30 -7.69 -8.09
C THR A 182 0.49 -8.92 -8.51
N LEU A 183 1.34 -9.46 -7.63
CA LEU A 183 2.05 -10.73 -7.82
C LEU A 183 1.51 -11.76 -6.82
N ILE A 184 1.02 -12.89 -7.34
CA ILE A 184 0.43 -13.98 -6.54
C ILE A 184 1.23 -15.25 -6.79
N GLY A 185 1.99 -15.68 -5.80
CA GLY A 185 2.61 -17.01 -5.76
C GLY A 185 1.63 -18.08 -5.26
N GLY A 186 2.09 -19.33 -5.22
CA GLY A 186 1.32 -20.41 -4.61
C GLY A 186 0.63 -21.35 -5.58
N TYR A 187 0.87 -21.25 -6.89
CA TYR A 187 0.27 -22.17 -7.86
C TYR A 187 1.14 -23.44 -8.03
N PRO A 188 0.58 -24.59 -8.44
CA PRO A 188 1.38 -25.77 -8.78
C PRO A 188 2.49 -25.47 -9.79
N ALA A 189 3.61 -26.20 -9.76
CA ALA A 189 4.72 -25.95 -10.70
C ALA A 189 4.31 -26.18 -12.17
N ASP A 190 3.41 -27.14 -12.37
CA ASP A 190 2.78 -27.51 -13.63
C ASP A 190 1.40 -26.87 -13.83
N ALA A 191 1.13 -25.74 -13.16
CA ALA A 191 -0.19 -25.10 -13.11
C ALA A 191 -0.90 -25.04 -14.46
N VAL A 192 -2.22 -25.24 -14.43
CA VAL A 192 -3.15 -25.21 -15.56
C VAL A 192 -4.34 -24.30 -15.25
N GLU A 193 -5.15 -24.03 -16.26
CA GLU A 193 -6.35 -23.20 -16.10
C GLU A 193 -7.28 -23.78 -15.03
N GLY A 194 -7.75 -22.91 -14.12
CA GLY A 194 -8.59 -23.29 -12.98
C GLY A 194 -7.83 -23.64 -11.69
N ASP A 195 -6.50 -23.75 -11.71
CA ASP A 195 -5.71 -23.93 -10.48
C ASP A 195 -5.80 -22.68 -9.58
N ILE A 196 -5.74 -22.93 -8.27
CA ILE A 196 -5.83 -21.90 -7.24
C ILE A 196 -4.50 -21.75 -6.48
N SER A 197 -4.26 -20.56 -5.93
CA SER A 197 -3.09 -20.29 -5.10
C SER A 197 -3.22 -20.96 -3.72
N GLN A 198 -2.20 -21.72 -3.34
CA GLN A 198 -2.01 -22.41 -2.06
C GLN A 198 -0.54 -22.29 -1.61
N PRO A 199 -0.08 -21.10 -1.17
CA PRO A 199 1.33 -20.81 -0.88
C PRO A 199 1.94 -21.67 0.23
N GLU A 200 1.12 -22.23 1.11
CA GLU A 200 1.50 -23.17 2.15
C GLU A 200 1.94 -24.54 1.59
N ILE A 201 1.48 -24.90 0.39
CA ILE A 201 1.81 -26.15 -0.31
C ILE A 201 2.81 -25.90 -1.45
N HIS A 202 2.56 -24.85 -2.24
CA HIS A 202 3.22 -24.60 -3.52
C HIS A 202 4.18 -23.40 -3.43
N LYS A 203 5.41 -23.65 -3.01
CA LYS A 203 6.38 -22.57 -2.77
C LYS A 203 6.82 -21.86 -4.05
N THR A 204 6.57 -20.56 -4.09
CA THR A 204 7.10 -19.65 -5.12
C THR A 204 8.26 -18.85 -4.54
N LEU A 205 9.49 -19.17 -4.96
CA LEU A 205 10.72 -18.58 -4.44
C LEU A 205 11.31 -17.58 -5.43
N LEU A 206 11.30 -16.30 -5.07
CA LEU A 206 12.14 -15.26 -5.67
C LEU A 206 13.49 -15.28 -4.95
N SER A 207 14.55 -15.69 -5.66
CA SER A 207 15.88 -15.91 -5.09
C SER A 207 16.91 -14.98 -5.71
N GLY A 208 17.63 -14.23 -4.88
CA GLY A 208 18.81 -13.48 -5.32
C GLY A 208 20.02 -14.39 -5.65
N ASN A 209 19.89 -15.70 -5.40
CA ASN A 209 20.92 -16.71 -5.63
C ASN A 209 22.28 -16.38 -4.97
N ASN A 210 22.26 -15.60 -3.89
CA ASN A 210 23.44 -15.06 -3.21
C ASN A 210 24.36 -14.20 -4.10
N GLN A 211 23.85 -13.69 -5.23
CA GLN A 211 24.57 -12.87 -6.19
C GLN A 211 23.92 -11.49 -6.37
N ALA A 212 22.60 -11.46 -6.56
CA ALA A 212 21.85 -10.23 -6.70
C ALA A 212 21.98 -9.37 -5.43
N TYR A 213 22.28 -8.08 -5.57
CA TYR A 213 22.28 -7.19 -4.41
C TYR A 213 20.89 -7.17 -3.77
N HIS A 214 19.85 -6.96 -4.56
CA HIS A 214 18.46 -6.93 -4.12
C HIS A 214 17.69 -8.04 -4.84
N VAL A 215 16.85 -8.80 -4.14
CA VAL A 215 15.95 -9.74 -4.82
C VAL A 215 14.85 -8.97 -5.54
N VAL A 216 14.18 -8.05 -4.83
CA VAL A 216 13.06 -7.26 -5.34
C VAL A 216 13.29 -5.79 -5.03
N VAL A 217 13.09 -4.93 -6.04
CA VAL A 217 13.12 -3.47 -5.88
C VAL A 217 11.81 -2.89 -6.37
N VAL A 218 11.06 -2.27 -5.46
CA VAL A 218 9.77 -1.63 -5.75
C VAL A 218 9.95 -0.12 -5.72
N HIS A 219 9.67 0.52 -6.85
CA HIS A 219 9.67 1.97 -6.98
C HIS A 219 8.56 2.52 -7.88
N ALA A 220 7.47 1.75 -8.01
CA ALA A 220 6.23 2.19 -8.65
C ALA A 220 5.70 3.48 -8.00
N GLU A 221 5.42 4.51 -8.78
CA GLU A 221 4.82 5.74 -8.28
C GLU A 221 3.41 5.48 -7.74
N ARG A 222 3.02 6.21 -6.70
CA ARG A 222 1.68 6.09 -6.12
C ARG A 222 0.63 6.62 -7.08
N ILE A 223 -0.35 5.78 -7.37
CA ILE A 223 -1.53 6.13 -8.17
C ILE A 223 -2.76 5.78 -7.32
N GLU A 224 -3.72 6.69 -7.27
CA GLU A 224 -4.97 6.45 -6.52
C GLU A 224 -5.70 5.23 -7.09
N GLY A 225 -6.14 4.31 -6.22
CA GLY A 225 -6.92 3.13 -6.58
C GLY A 225 -6.11 1.89 -7.00
N VAL A 226 -4.79 1.97 -7.13
CA VAL A 226 -3.90 0.81 -7.39
C VAL A 226 -2.69 0.82 -6.46
N GLN A 227 -2.11 -0.35 -6.22
CA GLN A 227 -0.90 -0.51 -5.41
C GLN A 227 -0.11 -1.73 -5.86
N VAL A 228 1.13 -1.87 -5.37
CA VAL A 228 1.85 -3.14 -5.51
C VAL A 228 1.37 -4.10 -4.43
N LEU A 229 0.95 -5.31 -4.81
CA LEU A 229 0.63 -6.40 -3.89
C LEU A 229 1.56 -7.58 -4.15
N LEU A 230 2.26 -8.05 -3.13
CA LEU A 230 3.05 -9.27 -3.13
C LEU A 230 2.35 -10.29 -2.23
N SER A 231 1.83 -11.38 -2.79
CA SER A 231 1.07 -12.38 -2.04
C SER A 231 1.62 -13.79 -2.25
N GLY A 232 1.82 -14.55 -1.16
CA GLY A 232 2.21 -15.97 -1.24
C GLY A 232 3.62 -16.23 -1.76
N LEU A 233 4.55 -15.29 -1.59
CA LEU A 233 5.92 -15.37 -2.11
C LEU A 233 6.95 -15.63 -1.01
N THR A 234 8.03 -16.34 -1.37
CA THR A 234 9.27 -16.34 -0.59
C THR A 234 10.29 -15.44 -1.29
N ILE A 235 10.85 -14.45 -0.59
CA ILE A 235 11.88 -13.52 -1.07
C ILE A 235 13.16 -13.80 -0.29
N ALA A 236 14.16 -14.41 -0.93
CA ALA A 236 15.34 -14.90 -0.22
C ALA A 236 16.65 -14.81 -0.98
N ASN A 237 17.75 -15.00 -0.25
CA ASN A 237 19.10 -15.13 -0.78
C ASN A 237 19.60 -13.90 -1.57
N GLY A 238 19.12 -12.70 -1.24
CA GLY A 238 19.74 -11.46 -1.70
C GLY A 238 21.01 -11.11 -0.92
N LYS A 239 21.91 -10.36 -1.54
CA LYS A 239 23.25 -10.06 -1.00
C LYS A 239 23.66 -8.62 -1.23
N ALA A 240 22.96 -7.66 -0.61
CA ALA A 240 23.23 -6.22 -0.74
C ALA A 240 24.50 -5.81 0.02
N THR A 241 25.67 -6.21 -0.47
CA THR A 241 27.00 -5.90 0.11
C THR A 241 27.87 -5.03 -0.79
N GLY A 242 27.29 -4.44 -1.84
CA GLY A 242 28.00 -3.58 -2.79
C GLY A 242 28.33 -2.20 -2.23
N THR A 243 28.84 -1.32 -3.08
CA THR A 243 29.11 0.09 -2.74
C THR A 243 28.49 1.03 -3.76
N GLY A 244 28.07 2.21 -3.32
CA GLY A 244 27.39 3.19 -4.16
C GLY A 244 25.93 2.83 -4.42
N SER A 245 25.37 3.43 -5.47
CA SER A 245 23.95 3.31 -5.79
C SER A 245 23.71 3.32 -7.30
N VAL A 246 22.51 2.88 -7.68
CA VAL A 246 21.98 2.95 -9.04
C VAL A 246 20.78 3.89 -9.08
N ASN A 247 20.63 4.64 -10.17
CA ASN A 247 19.42 5.45 -10.40
C ASN A 247 18.44 4.65 -11.28
N ALA A 248 17.48 4.00 -10.63
CA ALA A 248 16.39 3.27 -11.28
C ALA A 248 15.15 4.17 -11.34
N GLY A 249 14.81 4.66 -12.54
CA GLY A 249 13.60 5.48 -12.75
C GLY A 249 13.53 6.75 -11.89
N GLY A 250 14.66 7.41 -11.61
CA GLY A 250 14.72 8.58 -10.72
C GLY A 250 14.78 8.22 -9.22
N THR A 251 14.86 6.94 -8.88
CA THR A 251 15.02 6.43 -7.51
C THR A 251 16.46 5.98 -7.30
N ASN A 252 17.11 6.54 -6.28
CA ASN A 252 18.48 6.16 -5.92
C ASN A 252 18.44 4.90 -5.02
N VAL A 253 18.78 3.75 -5.60
CA VAL A 253 18.78 2.44 -4.92
C VAL A 253 20.20 2.12 -4.48
N SER A 254 20.40 2.04 -3.16
CA SER A 254 21.73 1.81 -2.58
C SER A 254 22.07 0.32 -2.57
N ARG A 255 23.21 -0.07 -3.15
CA ARG A 255 23.64 -1.49 -3.30
C ARG A 255 23.92 -2.22 -1.98
N ASN A 256 23.91 -1.48 -0.87
CA ASN A 256 24.28 -1.97 0.45
C ASN A 256 23.11 -2.02 1.46
N TYR A 257 21.88 -1.84 0.99
CA TYR A 257 20.64 -1.88 1.79
C TYR A 257 19.65 -2.90 1.25
N ALA A 258 18.92 -3.65 2.09
CA ALA A 258 17.87 -4.60 1.68
C ALA A 258 18.35 -5.68 0.71
N GLY A 259 18.86 -6.78 1.26
CA GLY A 259 19.09 -7.98 0.44
C GLY A 259 17.77 -8.48 -0.17
N GLY A 260 16.69 -8.50 0.60
CA GLY A 260 15.39 -9.00 0.16
C GLY A 260 14.58 -7.99 -0.66
N LEU A 261 13.99 -7.01 0.02
CA LEU A 261 12.97 -6.10 -0.53
C LEU A 261 13.34 -4.63 -0.29
N TYR A 262 13.64 -3.91 -1.35
CA TYR A 262 13.85 -2.46 -1.32
C TYR A 262 12.57 -1.74 -1.77
N VAL A 263 12.01 -0.86 -0.94
CA VAL A 263 10.77 -0.13 -1.24
C VAL A 263 11.01 1.37 -1.19
N ALA A 264 10.73 2.07 -2.29
CA ALA A 264 10.86 3.51 -2.36
C ALA A 264 9.73 4.18 -3.13
N LYS A 265 9.20 5.31 -2.64
CA LYS A 265 8.13 6.12 -3.29
C LYS A 265 6.80 5.41 -3.54
N SER A 266 6.67 4.13 -3.19
CA SER A 266 5.50 3.29 -3.51
C SER A 266 4.49 3.17 -2.37
N LEU A 267 3.32 2.64 -2.71
CA LEU A 267 2.38 2.00 -1.80
C LEU A 267 2.44 0.49 -2.06
N VAL A 268 2.85 -0.27 -1.05
CA VAL A 268 3.12 -1.72 -1.17
C VAL A 268 2.44 -2.49 -0.05
N GLU A 269 1.78 -3.58 -0.42
CA GLU A 269 1.28 -4.59 0.49
C GLU A 269 2.01 -5.92 0.26
N VAL A 270 2.44 -6.55 1.34
CA VAL A 270 3.07 -7.87 1.38
C VAL A 270 2.21 -8.76 2.27
N GLU A 271 1.63 -9.81 1.71
CA GLU A 271 0.68 -10.68 2.40
C GLU A 271 1.08 -12.15 2.28
N ASN A 272 0.97 -12.92 3.37
CA ASN A 272 1.24 -14.37 3.37
C ASN A 272 2.60 -14.72 2.75
N CYS A 273 3.61 -13.86 2.98
CA CYS A 273 4.93 -13.99 2.40
C CYS A 273 5.99 -14.38 3.44
N SER A 274 7.11 -14.90 2.96
CA SER A 274 8.34 -15.09 3.74
C SER A 274 9.46 -14.24 3.15
N ILE A 275 10.05 -13.33 3.92
CA ILE A 275 11.28 -12.60 3.56
C ILE A 275 12.40 -13.15 4.43
N SER A 276 13.24 -14.01 3.87
CA SER A 276 14.17 -14.81 4.68
C SER A 276 15.53 -15.05 4.05
N SER A 277 16.52 -15.34 4.89
CA SER A 277 17.88 -15.69 4.45
C SER A 277 18.52 -14.64 3.52
N ASN A 278 18.16 -13.37 3.69
CA ASN A 278 18.79 -12.27 2.96
C ASN A 278 19.95 -11.70 3.77
N ASN A 279 21.00 -11.27 3.08
CA ASN A 279 22.19 -10.69 3.68
C ASN A 279 22.44 -9.29 3.08
N ALA A 280 22.78 -8.32 3.92
CA ALA A 280 23.15 -6.98 3.47
C ALA A 280 24.23 -6.36 4.34
N THR A 281 24.80 -5.24 3.90
CA THR A 281 25.55 -4.38 4.83
C THR A 281 24.60 -3.72 5.83
N ASN A 282 23.44 -3.25 5.38
CA ASN A 282 22.39 -2.70 6.23
C ASN A 282 21.02 -3.21 5.81
N ALA A 283 20.08 -3.30 6.74
CA ALA A 283 18.70 -3.73 6.45
C ALA A 283 18.70 -5.10 5.76
N GLY A 284 19.08 -6.18 6.46
CA GLY A 284 19.25 -7.50 5.85
C GLY A 284 18.06 -7.93 4.99
N ALA A 285 16.83 -7.68 5.48
CA ALA A 285 15.60 -8.04 4.80
C ALA A 285 15.00 -6.89 3.97
N VAL A 286 14.60 -5.80 4.63
CA VAL A 286 13.70 -4.78 4.05
C VAL A 286 14.19 -3.38 4.33
N PHE A 287 14.19 -2.53 3.32
CA PHE A 287 14.51 -1.10 3.44
C PHE A 287 13.39 -0.25 2.86
N ILE A 288 12.95 0.75 3.62
CA ILE A 288 11.84 1.65 3.26
C ILE A 288 12.40 3.07 3.17
N ALA A 289 12.19 3.73 2.04
CA ALA A 289 12.69 5.07 1.75
C ALA A 289 11.77 5.89 0.84
N GLY A 290 12.13 7.15 0.57
CA GLY A 290 11.48 7.97 -0.45
C GLY A 290 10.00 8.21 -0.19
N ASN A 291 9.63 8.41 1.08
CA ASN A 291 8.26 8.52 1.57
C ASN A 291 7.38 7.29 1.29
N ALA A 292 7.93 6.09 1.10
CA ALA A 292 7.17 4.86 0.82
C ALA A 292 6.23 4.45 1.97
N GLN A 293 5.21 3.65 1.65
CA GLN A 293 4.29 3.05 2.61
C GLN A 293 4.28 1.55 2.35
N LEU A 294 4.66 0.79 3.37
CA LEU A 294 4.75 -0.66 3.31
C LEU A 294 3.87 -1.28 4.39
N SER A 295 2.94 -2.12 3.97
CA SER A 295 2.15 -2.98 4.85
C SER A 295 2.62 -4.42 4.71
N ILE A 296 2.99 -5.07 5.80
CA ILE A 296 3.33 -6.49 5.86
C ILE A 296 2.29 -7.17 6.75
N LYS A 297 1.54 -8.12 6.19
CA LYS A 297 0.42 -8.80 6.82
C LYS A 297 0.63 -10.31 6.77
N ASN A 298 0.33 -10.99 7.87
CA ASN A 298 0.36 -12.46 7.95
C ASN A 298 1.65 -13.05 7.37
N SER A 299 2.79 -12.39 7.59
CA SER A 299 4.05 -12.71 6.92
C SER A 299 5.16 -12.91 7.93
N THR A 300 6.23 -13.58 7.49
CA THR A 300 7.42 -13.84 8.31
C THR A 300 8.63 -13.13 7.72
N VAL A 301 9.36 -12.38 8.55
CA VAL A 301 10.66 -11.78 8.23
C VAL A 301 11.71 -12.40 9.14
N SER A 302 12.39 -13.44 8.65
CA SER A 302 13.24 -14.27 9.52
C SER A 302 14.55 -14.75 8.92
N GLY A 303 15.54 -14.99 9.78
CA GLY A 303 16.84 -15.51 9.34
C GLY A 303 17.62 -14.55 8.43
N ASN A 304 17.30 -13.25 8.45
CA ASN A 304 18.03 -12.24 7.68
C ASN A 304 19.21 -11.71 8.48
N SER A 305 20.23 -11.23 7.79
CA SER A 305 21.49 -10.80 8.40
C SER A 305 22.01 -9.49 7.85
N ALA A 306 22.59 -8.67 8.73
CA ALA A 306 23.31 -7.46 8.36
C ALA A 306 24.72 -7.43 8.99
N THR A 307 25.74 -7.09 8.21
CA THR A 307 27.10 -6.83 8.74
C THR A 307 27.26 -5.42 9.31
N GLY A 308 26.19 -4.63 9.29
CA GLY A 308 26.05 -3.31 9.88
C GLY A 308 24.74 -3.26 10.66
N ASN A 309 23.84 -2.36 10.30
CA ASN A 309 22.63 -2.08 11.09
C ASN A 309 21.38 -2.70 10.45
N ALA A 310 20.36 -2.94 11.26
CA ALA A 310 19.08 -3.51 10.84
C ALA A 310 19.21 -4.92 10.25
N GLY A 311 19.14 -5.94 11.09
CA GLY A 311 19.17 -7.34 10.63
C GLY A 311 17.94 -7.70 9.79
N SER A 312 16.80 -7.09 10.12
CA SER A 312 15.54 -7.27 9.41
C SER A 312 15.12 -6.00 8.64
N ILE A 313 14.30 -5.14 9.25
CA ILE A 313 13.59 -4.03 8.60
C ILE A 313 14.20 -2.71 9.05
N TRP A 314 14.49 -1.84 8.09
CA TRP A 314 14.86 -0.45 8.34
C TRP A 314 13.88 0.50 7.62
N ASN A 315 13.15 1.30 8.40
CA ASN A 315 12.39 2.45 7.90
C ASN A 315 13.20 3.76 8.00
N SER A 316 13.67 4.27 6.86
CA SER A 316 14.49 5.50 6.81
C SER A 316 13.68 6.75 6.47
N ASP A 317 12.61 6.59 5.70
CA ASP A 317 11.84 7.69 5.15
C ASP A 317 10.51 7.16 4.62
N GLY A 318 9.64 6.68 5.51
CA GLY A 318 8.36 6.12 5.11
C GLY A 318 7.48 5.75 6.30
N THR A 319 6.42 5.00 6.00
CA THR A 319 5.51 4.43 6.99
C THR A 319 5.52 2.91 6.87
N LEU A 320 5.77 2.24 7.99
CA LEU A 320 5.67 0.79 8.10
C LEU A 320 4.41 0.41 8.87
N TYR A 321 3.67 -0.56 8.34
CA TYR A 321 2.64 -1.29 9.07
C TYR A 321 2.99 -2.78 9.10
N LEU A 322 3.05 -3.36 10.30
CA LEU A 322 3.19 -4.80 10.53
C LEU A 322 1.91 -5.29 11.20
N TYR A 323 1.25 -6.28 10.58
CA TYR A 323 0.02 -6.87 11.11
C TYR A 323 0.17 -8.39 11.18
N ASN A 324 -0.15 -8.96 12.35
CA ASN A 324 -0.26 -10.42 12.53
C ASN A 324 0.97 -11.18 11.99
N SER A 325 2.16 -10.62 12.18
CA SER A 325 3.39 -11.05 11.53
C SER A 325 4.44 -11.52 12.53
N ASP A 326 5.51 -12.13 12.02
CA ASP A 326 6.65 -12.58 12.82
C ASP A 326 7.96 -11.99 12.27
N VAL A 327 8.73 -11.34 13.15
CA VAL A 327 10.05 -10.77 12.87
C VAL A 327 11.06 -11.43 13.80
N SER A 328 11.58 -12.59 13.39
CA SER A 328 12.34 -13.45 14.28
C SER A 328 13.66 -13.95 13.72
N ASN A 329 14.58 -14.30 14.63
CA ASN A 329 15.84 -14.95 14.28
C ASN A 329 16.69 -14.15 13.27
N ASN A 330 16.57 -12.82 13.25
CA ASN A 330 17.41 -11.97 12.42
C ASN A 330 18.67 -11.56 13.18
N THR A 331 19.74 -11.26 12.45
CA THR A 331 21.06 -10.96 13.02
C THR A 331 21.63 -9.64 12.50
N ALA A 332 22.30 -8.87 13.35
CA ALA A 332 23.04 -7.69 12.95
C ALA A 332 24.35 -7.57 13.73
N THR A 333 25.51 -7.42 13.09
CA THR A 333 26.75 -7.18 13.87
C THR A 333 26.79 -5.77 14.47
N GLY A 334 26.07 -4.81 13.88
CA GLY A 334 25.87 -3.46 14.39
C GLY A 334 24.66 -3.38 15.31
N ILE A 335 23.69 -2.53 14.95
CA ILE A 335 22.49 -2.28 15.76
C ILE A 335 21.20 -2.87 15.18
N ALA A 336 20.23 -3.14 16.05
CA ALA A 336 18.83 -3.37 15.72
C ALA A 336 18.58 -4.57 14.80
N ALA A 337 18.85 -5.78 15.26
CA ALA A 337 18.58 -6.96 14.45
C ALA A 337 17.08 -7.13 14.11
N GLY A 338 16.18 -6.70 15.00
CA GLY A 338 14.75 -6.57 14.70
C GLY A 338 14.46 -5.32 13.87
N LEU A 339 13.73 -4.36 14.44
CA LEU A 339 13.25 -3.17 13.74
C LEU A 339 14.12 -1.95 14.00
N TYR A 340 14.47 -1.21 12.94
CA TYR A 340 15.18 0.07 13.03
C TYR A 340 14.42 1.16 12.29
N ALA A 341 14.31 2.34 12.89
CA ALA A 341 13.86 3.51 12.15
C ALA A 341 14.64 4.77 12.53
N ILE A 342 14.89 5.61 11.52
CA ILE A 342 15.59 6.88 11.68
C ILE A 342 15.25 7.87 10.58
N ASN A 343 14.94 9.11 10.94
CA ASN A 343 14.87 10.22 10.00
C ASN A 343 15.23 11.56 10.66
N THR A 344 16.19 12.29 10.10
CA THR A 344 16.71 13.51 10.73
C THR A 344 15.90 14.77 10.41
N THR A 345 14.91 14.71 9.51
CA THR A 345 14.20 15.90 9.01
C THR A 345 12.69 15.87 9.28
N LYS A 346 12.07 14.69 9.37
CA LYS A 346 10.63 14.55 9.66
C LYS A 346 10.34 13.27 10.44
N GLN A 347 9.12 13.17 10.96
CA GLN A 347 8.64 11.96 11.62
C GLN A 347 8.49 10.80 10.63
N VAL A 348 8.90 9.61 11.08
CA VAL A 348 8.64 8.34 10.39
C VAL A 348 7.89 7.41 11.33
N TYR A 349 6.84 6.79 10.83
CA TYR A 349 5.88 6.04 11.63
C TYR A 349 5.99 4.55 11.39
N ASN A 350 5.91 3.78 12.47
CA ASN A 350 5.99 2.33 12.46
C ASN A 350 4.89 1.77 13.36
N TYR A 351 3.88 1.17 12.76
CA TYR A 351 2.75 0.58 13.47
C TYR A 351 2.89 -0.93 13.47
N VAL A 352 2.87 -1.54 14.64
CA VAL A 352 3.14 -2.96 14.84
C VAL A 352 1.98 -3.54 15.66
N TYR A 353 1.10 -4.27 14.99
CA TYR A 353 -0.11 -4.86 15.56
C TYR A 353 -0.02 -6.38 15.55
N ASN A 354 -0.37 -7.01 16.67
CA ASN A 354 -0.45 -8.47 16.81
C ASN A 354 0.81 -9.20 16.31
N THR A 355 1.99 -8.60 16.48
CA THR A 355 3.23 -9.06 15.83
C THR A 355 4.24 -9.54 16.87
N THR A 356 5.00 -10.56 16.49
CA THR A 356 6.10 -11.09 17.31
C THR A 356 7.43 -10.54 16.81
N ILE A 357 8.26 -10.04 17.73
CA ILE A 357 9.64 -9.62 17.49
C ILE A 357 10.52 -10.44 18.42
N ALA A 358 11.09 -11.54 17.94
CA ALA A 358 11.70 -12.51 18.84
C ALA A 358 13.02 -13.12 18.39
N ASN A 359 13.86 -13.47 19.36
CA ASN A 359 15.12 -14.19 19.14
C ASN A 359 16.06 -13.52 18.12
N ASN A 360 15.94 -12.21 17.93
CA ASN A 360 16.87 -11.45 17.10
C ASN A 360 18.17 -11.23 17.91
N GLN A 361 19.30 -11.16 17.21
CA GLN A 361 20.62 -11.04 17.85
C GLN A 361 21.42 -9.90 17.23
N SER A 362 21.89 -8.96 18.04
CA SER A 362 22.67 -7.82 17.55
C SER A 362 23.98 -7.60 18.29
N GLY A 363 24.92 -6.88 17.68
CA GLY A 363 26.04 -6.32 18.43
C GLY A 363 25.55 -5.37 19.53
N MET A 364 24.56 -4.54 19.22
CA MET A 364 23.99 -3.55 20.12
C MET A 364 22.49 -3.34 19.87
N ARG A 365 21.68 -3.05 20.90
CA ARG A 365 20.33 -2.44 20.70
C ARG A 365 19.43 -3.30 19.81
N CYS A 366 18.93 -4.42 20.31
CA CYS A 366 18.47 -5.51 19.44
C CYS A 366 17.06 -5.40 18.84
N ALA A 367 16.01 -5.47 19.65
CA ALA A 367 14.67 -5.76 19.14
C ALA A 367 14.06 -4.59 18.37
N VAL A 368 13.99 -3.41 18.99
CA VAL A 368 13.44 -2.20 18.37
C VAL A 368 14.33 -1.01 18.71
N PHE A 369 14.80 -0.31 17.69
CA PHE A 369 15.54 0.93 17.86
C PHE A 369 14.88 2.08 17.11
N ALA A 370 14.34 3.04 17.87
CA ALA A 370 13.84 4.30 17.36
C ALA A 370 14.90 5.38 17.55
N ARG A 371 15.35 6.01 16.45
CA ARG A 371 16.35 7.07 16.52
C ARG A 371 15.89 8.28 15.73
N GLN A 372 15.90 9.48 16.34
CA GLN A 372 15.58 10.77 15.68
C GLN A 372 14.26 10.76 14.89
N ASN A 373 13.22 11.39 15.43
CA ASN A 373 11.88 11.49 14.82
C ASN A 373 11.20 10.14 14.46
N ALA A 374 11.80 9.00 14.83
CA ALA A 374 11.22 7.69 14.62
C ALA A 374 10.19 7.37 15.71
N ILE A 375 8.96 7.05 15.30
CA ILE A 375 7.85 6.74 16.20
C ILE A 375 7.41 5.31 15.96
N PHE A 376 7.31 4.53 17.04
CA PHE A 376 6.77 3.18 17.04
C PHE A 376 5.52 3.09 17.91
N TYR A 377 4.52 2.38 17.39
CA TYR A 377 3.35 1.92 18.14
C TYR A 377 3.34 0.39 18.13
N LEU A 378 3.65 -0.23 19.26
CA LEU A 378 3.57 -1.67 19.47
C LEU A 378 2.26 -1.96 20.18
N VAL A 379 1.34 -2.64 19.49
CA VAL A 379 -0.02 -2.93 19.96
C VAL A 379 -0.22 -4.43 19.95
N ASN A 380 -0.66 -5.00 21.07
CA ASN A 380 -0.91 -6.45 21.20
C ASN A 380 0.27 -7.31 20.72
N SER A 381 1.50 -6.85 20.93
CA SER A 381 2.68 -7.43 20.30
C SER A 381 3.62 -8.02 21.35
N THR A 382 4.35 -9.07 20.96
CA THR A 382 5.29 -9.76 21.84
C THR A 382 6.73 -9.49 21.41
N VAL A 383 7.54 -8.94 22.31
CA VAL A 383 8.97 -8.72 22.12
C VAL A 383 9.73 -9.67 23.05
N TYR A 384 10.29 -10.74 22.50
CA TYR A 384 10.75 -11.87 23.32
C TYR A 384 12.14 -12.38 22.98
N GLY A 385 12.98 -12.64 23.99
CA GLY A 385 14.21 -13.42 23.78
C GLY A 385 15.25 -12.73 22.88
N ASN A 386 15.13 -11.43 22.60
CA ASN A 386 16.09 -10.72 21.77
C ASN A 386 17.37 -10.48 22.57
N THR A 387 18.51 -10.65 21.93
CA THR A 387 19.82 -10.55 22.59
C THR A 387 20.72 -9.53 21.94
N SER A 388 21.54 -8.84 22.75
CA SER A 388 22.64 -8.02 22.25
C SER A 388 23.95 -8.28 22.98
N ASN A 389 25.07 -8.03 22.32
CA ASN A 389 26.37 -8.10 22.99
C ASN A 389 26.50 -6.96 24.01
N THR A 390 26.17 -5.73 23.61
CA THR A 390 26.21 -4.55 24.49
C THR A 390 24.95 -3.68 24.38
N GLY A 391 24.64 -2.91 25.42
CA GLY A 391 23.42 -2.09 25.50
C GLY A 391 22.12 -2.91 25.51
N ALA A 392 20.98 -2.20 25.55
CA ALA A 392 19.65 -2.77 25.71
C ALA A 392 19.24 -3.75 24.59
N SER A 393 18.51 -4.82 24.89
CA SER A 393 18.12 -5.81 23.87
C SER A 393 16.64 -5.74 23.50
N GLY A 394 15.79 -5.15 24.35
CA GLY A 394 14.39 -4.87 24.04
C GLY A 394 14.20 -3.58 23.24
N LEU A 395 13.64 -2.56 23.88
CA LEU A 395 13.18 -1.31 23.25
C LEU A 395 14.13 -0.15 23.53
N VAL A 396 14.56 0.55 22.50
CA VAL A 396 15.56 1.61 22.62
C VAL A 396 15.11 2.87 21.88
N THR A 397 15.22 4.03 22.54
CA THR A 397 15.11 5.34 21.90
C THR A 397 16.41 6.11 21.94
N HIS A 398 16.64 6.96 20.94
CA HIS A 398 17.80 7.84 20.88
C HIS A 398 17.50 9.16 20.17
N ALA A 399 17.78 10.25 20.89
CA ALA A 399 17.68 11.64 20.47
C ALA A 399 16.24 12.17 20.28
N SER A 400 16.13 13.48 20.04
CA SER A 400 14.86 14.21 19.99
C SER A 400 13.86 13.62 19.00
N GLY A 401 12.61 13.52 19.44
CA GLY A 401 11.49 13.08 18.61
C GLY A 401 11.40 11.56 18.42
N SER A 402 12.31 10.78 19.03
CA SER A 402 12.20 9.33 19.03
C SER A 402 11.21 8.85 20.12
N GLU A 403 10.28 7.99 19.73
CA GLU A 403 9.18 7.58 20.60
C GLU A 403 8.82 6.10 20.37
N ILE A 404 8.61 5.38 21.47
CA ILE A 404 8.05 4.03 21.45
C ILE A 404 6.86 3.98 22.40
N ASN A 405 5.66 3.82 21.85
CA ASN A 405 4.44 3.57 22.60
C ASN A 405 4.11 2.08 22.54
N VAL A 406 3.89 1.50 23.71
CA VAL A 406 3.64 0.08 23.90
C VAL A 406 2.25 -0.03 24.53
N ILE A 407 1.32 -0.66 23.83
CA ILE A 407 -0.07 -0.82 24.25
C ILE A 407 -0.43 -2.30 24.25
N ASN A 408 -1.02 -2.81 25.33
CA ASN A 408 -1.44 -4.20 25.44
C ASN A 408 -0.33 -5.19 25.03
N SER A 409 0.94 -4.95 25.34
CA SER A 409 2.04 -5.73 24.75
C SER A 409 2.94 -6.35 25.82
N THR A 410 3.64 -7.42 25.45
CA THR A 410 4.52 -8.17 26.36
C THR A 410 5.97 -8.06 25.89
N ILE A 411 6.85 -7.54 26.73
CA ILE A 411 8.30 -7.48 26.53
C ILE A 411 8.92 -8.43 27.55
N ALA A 412 9.48 -9.56 27.12
CA ALA A 412 10.03 -10.53 28.07
C ALA A 412 11.32 -11.21 27.61
N ASN A 413 12.18 -11.56 28.56
CA ASN A 413 13.41 -12.33 28.31
C ASN A 413 14.37 -11.72 27.29
N ASN A 414 14.34 -10.40 27.09
CA ASN A 414 15.33 -9.72 26.25
C ASN A 414 16.59 -9.44 27.09
N THR A 415 17.77 -9.84 26.63
CA THR A 415 18.98 -9.87 27.47
C THR A 415 20.25 -9.37 26.77
N SER A 416 21.02 -8.53 27.45
CA SER A 416 22.33 -8.09 26.98
C SER A 416 23.45 -8.84 27.67
N THR A 417 24.48 -9.26 26.95
CA THR A 417 25.63 -9.95 27.57
C THR A 417 26.44 -9.05 28.50
N SER A 418 26.42 -7.72 28.28
CA SER A 418 27.03 -6.75 29.19
C SER A 418 26.17 -6.42 30.42
N GLY A 419 24.89 -6.84 30.44
CA GLY A 419 23.94 -6.54 31.50
C GLY A 419 23.38 -5.11 31.51
N GLU A 420 23.75 -4.25 30.55
CA GLU A 420 23.34 -2.84 30.49
C GLU A 420 21.97 -2.64 29.83
N GLY A 421 21.04 -1.96 30.53
CA GLY A 421 19.82 -1.41 29.90
C GLY A 421 18.85 -2.45 29.33
N ASN A 422 18.96 -3.71 29.76
CA ASN A 422 18.57 -4.92 29.02
C ASN A 422 17.15 -4.90 28.40
N ALA A 423 16.16 -4.28 29.05
CA ALA A 423 14.77 -4.22 28.59
C ALA A 423 14.44 -2.97 27.78
N LEU A 424 14.59 -1.81 28.40
CA LEU A 424 14.09 -0.52 27.96
C LEU A 424 15.19 0.52 28.17
N ASN A 425 15.49 1.31 27.15
CA ASN A 425 16.56 2.29 27.23
C ASN A 425 16.26 3.58 26.47
N ILE A 426 16.52 4.71 27.12
CA ILE A 426 16.44 6.05 26.53
C ILE A 426 17.87 6.62 26.54
N LEU A 427 18.51 6.67 25.38
CA LEU A 427 19.95 6.96 25.29
C LEU A 427 20.31 8.44 25.25
N ALA A 428 19.35 9.31 24.93
CA ALA A 428 19.56 10.75 24.91
C ALA A 428 18.26 11.50 25.22
N THR A 429 18.39 12.70 25.79
CA THR A 429 17.27 13.58 26.10
C THR A 429 16.38 13.81 24.87
N GLY A 430 15.07 13.82 25.09
CA GLY A 430 14.08 13.98 24.02
C GLY A 430 13.63 12.67 23.35
N GLY A 431 14.18 11.52 23.76
CA GLY A 431 13.58 10.20 23.51
C GLY A 431 12.53 9.85 24.59
N SER A 432 11.51 9.07 24.22
CA SER A 432 10.46 8.64 25.16
C SER A 432 9.99 7.21 24.94
N ILE A 433 9.70 6.51 26.03
CA ILE A 433 9.05 5.19 26.02
C ILE A 433 7.83 5.26 26.92
N ARG A 434 6.68 4.78 26.43
CA ARG A 434 5.43 4.74 27.20
C ARG A 434 4.83 3.34 27.14
N LEU A 435 4.54 2.76 28.30
CA LEU A 435 3.84 1.49 28.43
C LEU A 435 2.43 1.76 28.93
N HIS A 436 1.43 1.26 28.20
CA HIS A 436 0.02 1.30 28.52
C HIS A 436 -0.53 -0.12 28.53
N ASN A 437 -1.15 -0.54 29.63
CA ASN A 437 -1.75 -1.86 29.74
C ASN A 437 -0.79 -3.02 29.35
N SER A 438 0.50 -2.89 29.68
CA SER A 438 1.57 -3.71 29.11
C SER A 438 2.45 -4.35 30.18
N ILE A 439 3.19 -5.39 29.79
CA ILE A 439 4.02 -6.19 30.70
C ILE A 439 5.46 -6.18 30.19
N ALA A 440 6.41 -5.89 31.07
CA ALA A 440 7.83 -5.89 30.78
C ALA A 440 8.63 -6.61 31.88
N ILE A 441 8.90 -7.90 31.72
CA ILE A 441 9.45 -8.76 32.80
C ILE A 441 10.61 -9.64 32.34
N HIS A 442 11.46 -10.08 33.27
CA HIS A 442 12.59 -10.99 33.00
C HIS A 442 13.58 -10.52 31.93
N ASN A 443 13.59 -9.23 31.66
CA ASN A 443 14.47 -8.65 30.66
C ASN A 443 15.82 -8.25 31.26
N GLY A 444 16.26 -8.78 32.41
CA GLY A 444 17.49 -8.34 33.10
C GLY A 444 17.39 -6.97 33.80
N SER A 445 18.30 -6.71 34.74
CA SER A 445 18.02 -5.92 35.95
C SER A 445 18.03 -4.38 35.87
N ASN A 446 18.15 -3.73 34.71
CA ASN A 446 18.16 -2.25 34.69
C ASN A 446 17.57 -1.69 33.41
N ALA A 447 16.57 -0.80 33.53
CA ALA A 447 16.35 0.23 32.52
C ALA A 447 17.49 1.26 32.60
N SER A 448 18.02 1.69 31.47
CA SER A 448 19.01 2.77 31.42
C SER A 448 18.35 4.00 30.83
N ILE A 449 18.30 5.10 31.58
CA ILE A 449 17.51 6.28 31.20
C ILE A 449 18.44 7.50 31.23
N ALA A 450 18.52 8.20 30.10
CA ALA A 450 19.25 9.46 30.00
C ALA A 450 18.70 10.49 31.00
N ALA A 451 19.57 11.38 31.50
CA ALA A 451 19.17 12.42 32.42
C ALA A 451 18.02 13.28 31.84
N SER A 452 17.03 13.57 32.70
CA SER A 452 15.81 14.32 32.35
C SER A 452 14.87 13.63 31.35
N SER A 453 15.06 12.33 31.09
CA SER A 453 14.07 11.47 30.45
C SER A 453 13.42 10.55 31.49
N GLU A 454 12.22 10.06 31.18
CA GLU A 454 11.50 9.09 32.01
C GLU A 454 10.74 8.11 31.11
N ILE A 455 10.69 6.85 31.53
CA ILE A 455 9.78 5.87 30.95
C ILE A 455 8.45 6.01 31.68
N LYS A 456 7.37 6.22 30.94
CA LYS A 456 6.04 6.30 31.55
C LYS A 456 5.37 4.94 31.56
N TYR A 457 4.79 4.59 32.68
CA TYR A 457 4.01 3.37 32.85
C TYR A 457 2.57 3.76 33.19
N GLN A 458 1.60 3.09 32.59
CA GLN A 458 0.19 3.26 32.87
C GLN A 458 -0.48 1.90 32.85
N ALA A 459 -1.09 1.51 33.97
CA ALA A 459 -1.71 0.19 34.16
C ALA A 459 -0.79 -0.92 33.65
N SER A 460 0.48 -0.94 34.07
CA SER A 460 1.51 -1.77 33.47
C SER A 460 2.39 -2.42 34.54
N ILE A 461 3.01 -3.54 34.18
CA ILE A 461 3.97 -4.24 35.04
C ILE A 461 5.36 -4.06 34.46
N PHE A 462 6.30 -3.58 35.27
CA PHE A 462 7.71 -3.51 34.93
C PHE A 462 8.53 -4.20 36.00
N ASP A 463 9.33 -5.17 35.56
CA ASP A 463 9.97 -6.13 36.46
C ASP A 463 8.92 -6.73 37.40
N GLN A 464 9.03 -6.56 38.71
CA GLN A 464 8.07 -7.08 39.69
C GLN A 464 7.00 -6.07 40.12
N VAL A 465 7.05 -4.84 39.60
CA VAL A 465 6.25 -3.71 40.10
C VAL A 465 5.05 -3.44 39.22
N LEU A 466 3.88 -3.33 39.84
CA LEU A 466 2.65 -2.84 39.21
C LEU A 466 2.55 -1.32 39.31
N TYR A 467 2.24 -0.68 38.18
CA TYR A 467 1.87 0.73 38.05
C TYR A 467 0.36 0.84 37.78
N ASP A 468 -0.31 1.72 38.50
CA ASP A 468 -1.76 1.94 38.35
C ASP A 468 -2.12 2.75 37.08
N GLU A 469 -3.42 3.04 36.90
CA GLU A 469 -3.93 3.77 35.73
C GLU A 469 -3.50 5.24 35.66
N ASP A 470 -2.99 5.80 36.75
CA ASP A 470 -2.41 7.15 36.80
C ASP A 470 -0.88 7.12 36.65
N GLY A 471 -0.29 5.92 36.64
CA GLY A 471 1.14 5.68 36.51
C GLY A 471 1.91 5.74 37.83
N HIS A 472 1.23 5.67 38.96
CA HIS A 472 1.88 5.56 40.25
C HIS A 472 2.31 4.12 40.52
N GLN A 473 3.51 3.97 41.06
CA GLN A 473 3.99 2.68 41.57
C GLN A 473 3.12 2.24 42.76
N THR A 474 2.63 1.00 42.70
CA THR A 474 1.88 0.38 43.79
C THR A 474 2.79 -0.44 44.72
N THR A 475 2.27 -0.89 45.85
CA THR A 475 2.97 -1.84 46.74
C THR A 475 2.80 -3.30 46.32
N LEU A 476 2.01 -3.58 45.28
CA LEU A 476 1.77 -4.93 44.77
C LEU A 476 3.00 -5.42 44.00
N VAL A 477 3.42 -6.64 44.32
CA VAL A 477 4.50 -7.37 43.65
C VAL A 477 3.90 -8.63 43.05
N ASP A 478 3.96 -8.75 41.73
CA ASP A 478 3.51 -9.97 41.03
C ASP A 478 4.62 -11.03 41.05
N ASP A 479 4.24 -12.31 41.18
CA ASP A 479 5.15 -13.43 40.90
C ASP A 479 5.37 -13.54 39.40
N THR A 480 6.34 -12.78 38.90
CA THR A 480 6.63 -12.69 37.47
C THR A 480 7.02 -14.03 36.87
N ASN A 481 7.60 -14.95 37.65
CA ASN A 481 8.04 -16.26 37.18
C ASN A 481 6.88 -17.13 36.69
N ASN A 482 5.67 -16.90 37.23
CA ASN A 482 4.46 -17.65 36.91
C ASN A 482 3.35 -16.74 36.32
N LEU A 483 3.73 -15.55 35.82
CA LEU A 483 2.79 -14.57 35.25
C LEU A 483 2.44 -14.85 33.79
N LEU A 484 3.37 -15.46 33.04
CA LEU A 484 3.19 -15.81 31.64
C LEU A 484 3.32 -17.32 31.43
N LYS A 485 2.57 -17.85 30.46
CA LYS A 485 2.82 -19.18 29.89
C LYS A 485 4.14 -19.21 29.11
N SER A 486 4.56 -20.40 28.72
CA SER A 486 5.70 -20.60 27.83
C SER A 486 5.55 -19.81 26.54
N PHE A 487 6.67 -19.31 26.01
CA PHE A 487 6.69 -18.69 24.69
C PHE A 487 6.54 -19.77 23.61
N ASP A 488 5.36 -19.82 22.98
CA ASP A 488 4.99 -20.87 22.01
C ASP A 488 3.94 -20.35 21.02
N SER A 489 3.53 -21.18 20.07
CA SER A 489 2.38 -20.91 19.20
C SER A 489 1.07 -21.15 19.95
N TYR A 490 0.17 -20.16 19.89
CA TYR A 490 -1.16 -20.22 20.48
C TYR A 490 -2.28 -19.98 19.44
N GLY A 491 -2.00 -20.31 18.18
CA GLY A 491 -2.97 -20.25 17.07
C GLY A 491 -2.83 -19.03 16.15
N ALA A 492 -2.08 -17.99 16.55
CA ALA A 492 -1.63 -16.95 15.64
C ALA A 492 -0.33 -17.35 14.90
N LEU A 493 0.02 -16.59 13.85
CA LEU A 493 1.26 -16.82 13.08
C LEU A 493 2.52 -16.67 13.95
N GLY A 494 2.59 -15.61 14.75
CA GLY A 494 3.70 -15.33 15.65
C GLY A 494 3.57 -16.07 16.98
N TYR A 495 4.71 -16.43 17.57
CA TYR A 495 4.76 -17.02 18.91
C TYR A 495 4.47 -15.94 19.96
N THR A 496 3.84 -16.30 21.06
CA THR A 496 3.54 -15.36 22.15
C THR A 496 3.63 -16.05 23.50
N ALA A 497 3.56 -15.27 24.57
CA ALA A 497 3.51 -15.75 25.95
C ALA A 497 2.25 -15.16 26.61
N PRO A 498 1.10 -15.85 26.52
CA PRO A 498 -0.14 -15.39 27.14
C PRO A 498 0.00 -15.30 28.65
N LEU A 499 -0.83 -14.47 29.28
CA LEU A 499 -1.00 -14.50 30.73
C LEU A 499 -1.27 -15.92 31.23
N SER A 500 -0.72 -16.27 32.38
CA SER A 500 -1.07 -17.48 33.13
C SER A 500 -1.85 -17.12 34.39
N ASN A 501 -2.68 -18.05 34.86
CA ASN A 501 -3.46 -17.98 36.11
C ASN A 501 -4.43 -16.79 36.19
N THR A 502 -5.73 -17.06 36.30
CA THR A 502 -6.81 -16.07 36.13
C THR A 502 -6.95 -14.98 37.23
N ASN A 503 -6.04 -14.87 38.20
CA ASN A 503 -6.14 -13.95 39.35
C ASN A 503 -4.87 -13.13 39.66
N THR A 504 -3.94 -12.97 38.71
CA THR A 504 -2.76 -12.10 38.89
C THR A 504 -3.11 -10.62 38.76
N SER A 505 -2.23 -9.70 39.20
CA SER A 505 -2.53 -8.26 39.06
C SER A 505 -2.67 -7.86 37.59
N ALA A 506 -1.95 -8.51 36.68
CA ALA A 506 -2.09 -8.31 35.24
C ALA A 506 -3.49 -8.62 34.68
N HIS A 507 -4.32 -9.43 35.34
CA HIS A 507 -5.68 -9.73 34.88
C HIS A 507 -6.72 -8.67 35.26
N ILE A 508 -6.49 -7.94 36.36
CA ILE A 508 -7.53 -7.14 37.02
C ILE A 508 -7.20 -5.64 37.15
N HIS A 509 -5.91 -5.27 37.07
CA HIS A 509 -5.45 -3.88 37.22
C HIS A 509 -5.10 -3.18 35.90
N GLY A 510 -5.38 -3.80 34.76
CA GLY A 510 -5.21 -3.16 33.45
C GLY A 510 -6.23 -2.05 33.16
N LEU A 511 -6.18 -1.50 31.95
CA LEU A 511 -7.14 -0.50 31.50
C LEU A 511 -8.50 -1.14 31.19
N THR A 512 -9.57 -0.39 31.43
CA THR A 512 -10.93 -0.76 30.99
C THR A 512 -11.10 -0.61 29.48
N ASN A 513 -12.12 -1.26 28.90
CA ASN A 513 -12.46 -1.15 27.48
C ASN A 513 -12.63 0.32 27.02
N LEU A 514 -13.27 1.17 27.83
CA LEU A 514 -13.46 2.59 27.52
C LEU A 514 -12.14 3.37 27.57
N GLN A 515 -11.28 3.09 28.54
CA GLN A 515 -9.96 3.72 28.62
C GLN A 515 -9.07 3.32 27.42
N LEU A 516 -9.11 2.05 27.01
CA LEU A 516 -8.42 1.58 25.80
C LEU A 516 -8.96 2.26 24.54
N GLU A 517 -10.27 2.40 24.41
CA GLU A 517 -10.90 3.11 23.29
C GLU A 517 -10.45 4.57 23.21
N VAL A 518 -10.47 5.29 24.34
CA VAL A 518 -10.00 6.68 24.41
C VAL A 518 -8.51 6.77 24.06
N LEU A 519 -7.69 5.86 24.58
CA LEU A 519 -6.25 5.82 24.27
C LEU A 519 -5.99 5.63 22.78
N PHE A 520 -6.66 4.66 22.14
CA PHE A 520 -6.48 4.40 20.70
C PHE A 520 -6.91 5.60 19.86
N ASN A 521 -8.05 6.21 20.17
CA ASN A 521 -8.52 7.42 19.48
C ASN A 521 -7.53 8.58 19.63
N ASN A 522 -7.01 8.83 20.83
CA ASN A 522 -6.05 9.90 21.09
C ASN A 522 -4.73 9.70 20.33
N LEU A 523 -4.33 8.44 20.13
CA LEU A 523 -3.12 8.07 19.39
C LEU A 523 -3.38 7.83 17.90
N SER A 524 -4.62 7.99 17.42
CA SER A 524 -5.04 7.73 16.04
C SER A 524 -4.64 6.32 15.55
N LEU A 525 -4.84 5.32 16.42
CA LEU A 525 -4.53 3.91 16.14
C LEU A 525 -5.70 3.18 15.49
N ASP A 526 -5.41 2.02 14.89
CA ASP A 526 -6.42 1.17 14.28
C ASP A 526 -7.36 0.57 15.34
N MET A 527 -8.63 1.04 15.30
CA MET A 527 -9.68 0.63 16.22
C MET A 527 -10.11 -0.84 16.06
N SER A 528 -9.64 -1.58 15.05
CA SER A 528 -9.89 -3.03 14.98
C SER A 528 -9.06 -3.83 16.00
N TYR A 529 -7.98 -3.25 16.56
CA TYR A 529 -7.05 -3.96 17.45
C TYR A 529 -7.22 -3.65 18.94
N TYR A 530 -8.06 -2.70 19.35
CA TYR A 530 -8.13 -2.29 20.77
C TYR A 530 -8.74 -3.34 21.72
N LEU A 531 -9.67 -4.19 21.24
CA LEU A 531 -10.34 -5.24 22.03
C LEU A 531 -10.02 -6.66 21.61
N ILE A 532 -9.03 -6.87 20.76
CA ILE A 532 -8.49 -8.19 20.47
C ILE A 532 -7.08 -8.30 21.03
N ASP A 533 -6.65 -9.51 21.36
CA ASP A 533 -5.27 -9.80 21.73
C ASP A 533 -4.49 -10.33 20.51
N GLN A 534 -3.21 -10.66 20.73
CA GLN A 534 -2.35 -11.20 19.68
C GLN A 534 -2.87 -12.50 19.04
N ASN A 535 -3.63 -13.31 19.80
CA ASN A 535 -4.22 -14.57 19.37
C ASN A 535 -5.68 -14.42 18.92
N ASN A 536 -6.11 -13.21 18.59
CA ASN A 536 -7.49 -12.87 18.19
C ASN A 536 -8.55 -13.18 19.26
N LYS A 537 -8.17 -13.29 20.54
CA LYS A 537 -9.12 -13.42 21.66
C LYS A 537 -9.66 -12.07 22.07
N SER A 538 -10.93 -12.05 22.44
CA SER A 538 -11.61 -10.83 22.86
C SER A 538 -11.20 -10.37 24.27
N ARG A 539 -10.91 -9.08 24.39
CA ARG A 539 -10.73 -8.32 25.64
C ARG A 539 -12.04 -7.67 26.13
N THR A 540 -13.19 -8.02 25.56
CA THR A 540 -14.48 -7.48 25.99
C THR A 540 -14.72 -7.79 27.47
N ASN A 541 -15.00 -6.76 28.27
CA ASN A 541 -15.18 -6.83 29.72
C ASN A 541 -13.97 -7.37 30.49
N ARG A 542 -12.75 -7.20 29.96
CA ARG A 542 -11.51 -7.63 30.62
C ARG A 542 -10.60 -6.42 30.84
N LYS A 543 -9.88 -6.42 31.97
CA LYS A 543 -8.83 -5.44 32.31
C LYS A 543 -7.44 -6.09 32.24
N ALA A 544 -7.24 -6.98 31.27
CA ALA A 544 -6.02 -7.76 31.16
C ALA A 544 -4.90 -6.98 30.46
N MET A 545 -3.70 -7.01 31.02
CA MET A 545 -2.47 -6.44 30.46
C MET A 545 -1.77 -7.42 29.50
N GLY A 546 -0.78 -6.93 28.75
CA GLY A 546 0.12 -7.76 27.94
C GLY A 546 -0.47 -8.20 26.60
N ALA A 547 0.36 -8.82 25.76
CA ALA A 547 0.07 -9.15 24.35
C ALA A 547 -1.09 -10.13 24.15
N ALA A 548 -1.17 -11.15 25.00
CA ALA A 548 -2.09 -12.25 24.85
C ALA A 548 -2.70 -12.69 26.19
N ILE A 549 -3.94 -13.18 26.14
CA ILE A 549 -4.72 -13.65 27.28
C ILE A 549 -5.03 -15.14 27.15
N GLU A 550 -5.42 -15.78 28.26
CA GLU A 550 -5.90 -17.17 28.28
C GLU A 550 -7.20 -17.40 27.53
#